data_AF-A0A1M7Q764-F1
#
_entry.id   AF-A0A1M7Q764-F1
#
_cell.length_a   1.000
_cell.length_b   1.000
_cell.length_c   1.000
_cell.angle_alpha   90.00
_cell.angle_beta   90.00
_cell.angle_gamma   90.00
#
_symmetry.space_group_name_H-M   'P 1'
#
loop_
_entity.id
_entity.type
_entity.pdbx_description
1 polymer ?
#
loop_
_entity_poly.entity_id
_entity_poly.type
_entity_poly.pdbx_seq_one_letter_code
_entity_poly.pdbx_strand_id
1 'polypeptide(L)'
;MKAIKSYMYTPQEIKLAHEIAMDLNDEVSISFYLACTKKYSHRTLRSVLAHVMAIPSEEIRRSRGALFNHIISNKPQTSHDDETAQYEHSGY
;
A
#
# COMPACT_ATOMS: atom_id res chain seq x y z
N MET A 1 -10.40 -20.47 8.21
CA MET A 1 -9.20 -19.70 7.80
C MET A 1 -9.27 -19.54 6.28
N LYS A 2 -9.43 -18.33 5.75
CA LYS A 2 -9.52 -18.09 4.28
C LYS A 2 -8.11 -18.18 3.71
N ALA A 3 -7.83 -19.24 2.96
CA ALA A 3 -6.60 -19.34 2.18
C ALA A 3 -6.52 -18.13 1.23
N ILE A 4 -5.49 -17.31 1.38
CA ILE A 4 -5.20 -16.23 0.45
C ILE A 4 -4.84 -16.91 -0.86
N LYS A 5 -5.77 -16.92 -1.82
CA LYS A 5 -5.53 -17.51 -3.13
C LYS A 5 -4.50 -16.63 -3.84
N SER A 6 -3.24 -17.05 -3.81
CA SER A 6 -2.10 -16.44 -4.51
C SER A 6 -2.37 -16.15 -5.99
N TYR A 7 -3.32 -16.85 -6.62
CA TYR A 7 -3.78 -16.64 -8.00
C TYR A 7 -4.57 -15.33 -8.26
N MET A 8 -4.92 -14.53 -7.22
CA MET A 8 -5.64 -13.26 -7.39
C MET A 8 -4.75 -12.02 -7.47
N TYR A 9 -3.44 -12.17 -7.20
CA TYR A 9 -2.52 -11.05 -7.13
C TYR A 9 -1.35 -11.23 -8.09
N THR A 10 -0.90 -10.13 -8.69
CA THR A 10 0.31 -10.15 -9.51
C THR A 10 1.54 -10.31 -8.62
N PRO A 11 2.66 -10.83 -9.14
CA PRO A 11 3.91 -10.89 -8.38
C PRO A 11 4.36 -9.51 -7.85
N GLN A 12 4.03 -8.43 -8.56
CA GLN A 12 4.33 -7.07 -8.13
C GLN A 12 3.48 -6.62 -6.94
N GLU A 13 2.18 -6.94 -6.95
CA GLU A 13 1.27 -6.66 -5.83
C GLU A 13 1.68 -7.45 -4.58
N ILE A 14 2.01 -8.74 -4.75
CA ILE A 14 2.50 -9.58 -3.64
C ILE A 14 3.79 -9.00 -3.07
N LYS A 15 4.76 -8.66 -3.93
CA LYS A 15 6.02 -8.05 -3.51
C LYS A 15 5.79 -6.75 -2.75
N LEU A 16 4.96 -5.85 -3.27
CA LEU A 16 4.67 -4.57 -2.62
C LEU A 16 3.96 -4.76 -1.27
N ALA A 17 3.02 -5.70 -1.18
CA ALA A 17 2.35 -5.99 0.08
C ALA A 17 3.32 -6.52 1.14
N HIS A 18 4.27 -7.39 0.76
CA HIS A 18 5.32 -7.87 1.66
C HIS A 18 6.29 -6.76 2.08
N GLU A 19 6.73 -5.90 1.13
CA GLU A 19 7.56 -4.72 1.43
C GLU A 19 6.88 -3.85 2.50
N ILE A 20 5.62 -3.49 2.29
CA ILE A 20 4.82 -2.70 3.24
C ILE A 20 4.75 -3.39 4.60
N ALA A 21 4.47 -4.70 4.63
CA ALA A 21 4.32 -5.44 5.87
C ALA A 21 5.62 -5.50 6.69
N MET A 22 6.75 -5.71 6.01
CA MET A 22 8.07 -5.76 6.64
C MET A 22 8.49 -4.39 7.16
N ASP A 23 8.36 -3.33 6.35
CA ASP A 23 8.75 -1.97 6.74
C ASP A 23 7.91 -1.44 7.91
N LEU A 24 6.62 -1.81 7.97
CA LEU A 24 5.73 -1.45 9.07
C LEU A 24 5.88 -2.37 10.30
N ASN A 25 6.64 -3.45 10.19
CA ASN A 25 6.74 -4.52 11.19
C ASN A 25 5.36 -5.10 11.56
N ASP A 26 4.51 -5.34 10.55
CA ASP A 26 3.11 -5.77 10.68
C ASP A 26 2.78 -6.92 9.68
N GLU A 27 3.62 -7.95 9.68
CA GLU A 27 3.47 -9.12 8.80
C GLU A 27 2.14 -9.87 8.99
N VAL A 28 1.56 -9.79 10.20
CA VAL A 28 0.25 -10.40 10.51
C VAL A 28 -0.89 -9.78 9.69
N SER A 29 -0.70 -8.55 9.20
CA SER A 29 -1.68 -7.80 8.41
C SER A 29 -1.47 -7.91 6.89
N ILE A 30 -0.64 -8.85 6.41
CA ILE A 30 -0.34 -9.03 4.97
C ILE A 30 -1.59 -9.12 4.07
N SER A 31 -2.67 -9.75 4.57
CA SER A 31 -3.94 -9.84 3.83
C SER A 31 -4.57 -8.47 3.55
N PHE A 32 -4.44 -7.53 4.49
CA PHE A 32 -4.92 -6.17 4.32
C PHE A 32 -4.07 -5.42 3.29
N TYR A 33 -2.74 -5.54 3.34
CA TYR A 33 -1.85 -4.89 2.39
C TYR A 33 -2.04 -5.40 0.96
N LEU A 34 -2.27 -6.69 0.77
CA LEU A 34 -2.67 -7.25 -0.53
C LEU A 34 -3.98 -6.63 -1.05
N ALA A 35 -4.98 -6.45 -0.19
CA ALA A 35 -6.21 -5.78 -0.60
C ALA A 35 -5.95 -4.30 -0.97
N CYS A 36 -5.06 -3.63 -0.25
CA CYS A 36 -4.63 -2.27 -0.57
C CYS A 36 -3.95 -2.17 -1.94
N THR A 37 -3.11 -3.14 -2.34
CA THR A 37 -2.45 -3.13 -3.66
C THR A 37 -3.43 -3.23 -4.84
N LYS A 38 -4.65 -3.75 -4.61
CA LYS A 38 -5.72 -3.74 -5.61
C LYS A 38 -6.53 -2.44 -5.64
N LYS A 39 -6.63 -1.78 -4.48
CA LYS A 39 -7.54 -0.66 -4.25
C LYS A 39 -6.87 0.71 -4.48
N TYR A 40 -5.55 0.75 -4.35
CA TYR A 40 -4.77 1.98 -4.43
C TYR A 40 -3.57 1.77 -5.35
N SER A 41 -3.19 2.81 -6.09
CA SER A 41 -2.03 2.76 -6.96
C SER A 41 -0.74 2.53 -6.16
N HIS A 42 0.26 1.91 -6.79
CA HIS A 42 1.57 1.69 -6.17
C HIS A 42 2.19 3.01 -5.69
N ARG A 43 1.98 4.10 -6.43
CA ARG A 43 2.44 5.44 -6.06
C ARG A 43 1.82 5.91 -4.77
N THR A 44 0.49 5.77 -4.63
CA THR A 44 -0.23 6.15 -3.40
C THR A 44 0.28 5.36 -2.20
N LEU A 45 0.42 4.04 -2.33
CA LEU A 45 0.88 3.18 -1.24
C LEU A 45 2.31 3.51 -0.80
N ARG A 46 3.23 3.70 -1.76
CA ARG A 46 4.61 4.11 -1.45
C ARG A 46 4.69 5.49 -0.84
N SER A 47 3.88 6.44 -1.31
CA SER A 47 3.82 7.78 -0.73
C SER A 47 3.37 7.76 0.73
N VAL A 48 2.35 6.97 1.05
CA VAL A 48 1.88 6.81 2.44
C VAL A 48 2.92 6.08 3.28
N LEU A 49 3.55 5.02 2.76
CA LEU A 49 4.60 4.29 3.46
C LEU A 49 5.79 5.19 3.81
N ALA A 50 6.29 5.96 2.84
CA ALA A 50 7.39 6.91 3.06
C ALA A 50 7.03 7.96 4.12
N HIS A 51 5.80 8.48 4.09
CA HIS A 51 5.32 9.42 5.10
C HIS A 51 5.30 8.80 6.51
N VAL A 52 4.83 7.56 6.65
CA VAL A 52 4.81 6.87 7.95
C VAL A 52 6.21 6.53 8.45
N MET A 53 7.14 6.16 7.56
CA MET A 53 8.54 5.88 7.90
C MET A 53 9.31 7.13 8.34
N ALA A 54 8.97 8.30 7.80
CA ALA A 54 9.59 9.56 8.16
C ALA A 54 9.23 10.04 9.58
N ILE A 55 8.16 9.49 10.18
CA ILE A 55 7.73 9.85 11.53
C ILE A 55 8.54 9.06 12.57
N PRO A 56 9.22 9.74 13.51
CA PRO A 56 9.88 9.11 14.65
C PRO A 56 8.92 8.20 15.43
N SER A 57 9.39 7.03 15.84
CA SER A 57 8.53 6.05 16.52
C SER A 57 7.94 6.56 17.84
N GLU A 58 8.62 7.50 18.50
CA GLU A 58 8.17 8.15 19.74
C GLU A 58 6.92 9.01 19.55
N GLU A 59 6.66 9.51 18.34
CA GLU A 59 5.47 10.31 18.01
C GLU A 59 4.26 9.42 17.61
N ILE A 60 4.46 8.10 17.49
CA ILE A 60 3.43 7.17 17.01
C ILE A 60 2.71 6.53 18.20
N ARG A 61 1.44 6.92 18.41
CA ARG A 61 0.63 6.48 19.55
C ARG A 61 0.38 4.97 19.65
N ARG A 62 0.38 4.23 18.54
CA ARG A 62 0.06 2.79 18.50
C ARG A 62 1.14 1.97 17.81
N SER A 63 1.16 2.02 16.48
CA SER A 63 2.17 1.35 15.65
C SER A 63 2.20 2.01 14.28
N ARG A 64 3.31 1.83 13.55
CA ARG A 64 3.43 2.27 12.16
C ARG A 64 2.36 1.64 11.27
N GLY A 65 2.10 0.34 11.45
CA GLY A 65 0.99 -0.36 10.78
C GLY A 65 -0.37 0.29 11.00
N ALA A 66 -0.70 0.63 12.26
CA ALA A 66 -1.96 1.29 12.58
C ALA A 66 -2.06 2.70 11.95
N LEU A 67 -0.95 3.45 11.92
CA LEU A 67 -0.90 4.77 11.31
C LEU A 67 -1.07 4.68 9.78
N PHE A 68 -0.35 3.76 9.14
CA PHE A 68 -0.51 3.49 7.72
C PHE A 68 -1.96 3.14 7.37
N ASN A 69 -2.55 2.19 8.10
CA ASN A 69 -3.93 1.74 7.88
C ASN A 69 -4.92 2.89 8.03
N HIS A 70 -4.71 3.78 9.01
CA HIS A 70 -5.53 4.98 9.19
C HIS A 70 -5.42 5.95 8.01
N ILE A 71 -4.19 6.27 7.59
CA ILE A 71 -3.96 7.25 6.51
C ILE A 71 -4.49 6.72 5.18
N ILE A 72 -4.20 5.46 4.83
CA ILE A 72 -4.64 4.89 3.55
C ILE A 72 -6.16 4.74 3.46
N SER A 73 -6.82 4.43 4.59
CA SER A 73 -8.28 4.32 4.64
C SER A 73 -8.98 5.67 4.38
N ASN A 74 -8.29 6.78 4.62
CA ASN A 74 -8.79 8.13 4.36
C ASN A 74 -8.45 8.65 2.94
N LYS A 75 -7.69 7.90 2.13
CA LYS A 75 -7.36 8.30 0.75
C LYS A 75 -8.48 7.90 -0.22
N PRO A 76 -8.73 8.70 -1.28
CA PRO A 76 -9.60 8.27 -2.37
C PRO A 76 -9.03 6.99 -3.01
N GLN A 77 -9.92 6.09 -3.41
CA GLN A 77 -9.53 4.91 -4.15
C GLN A 77 -9.00 5.36 -5.51
N THR A 78 -7.76 4.99 -5.81
CA THR A 78 -7.09 5.30 -7.06
C THR A 78 -6.71 3.96 -7.65
N SER A 79 -7.61 3.40 -8.45
CA SER A 79 -7.38 2.10 -9.08
C SER A 79 -6.18 2.22 -10.04
N HIS A 80 -5.49 1.11 -10.27
CA HIS A 80 -4.29 1.07 -11.12
C HIS A 80 -4.53 1.62 -12.54
N ASP A 81 -5.79 1.63 -13.00
CA ASP A 81 -6.20 2.06 -14.33
C ASP A 81 -6.18 3.59 -14.54
N ASP A 82 -6.17 4.39 -13.47
CA ASP A 82 -6.21 5.87 -13.56
C ASP A 82 -4.82 6.50 -13.86
N GLU A 83 -3.72 5.81 -13.57
CA GLU A 83 -2.36 6.39 -13.66
C GLU A 83 -1.80 6.40 -15.10
N THR A 84 -2.34 5.57 -16.00
CA THR A 84 -1.94 5.49 -17.42
C THR A 84 -2.42 6.65 -18.28
N ALA A 85 -3.44 7.40 -17.86
CA ALA A 85 -4.05 8.46 -18.68
C ALA A 85 -3.21 9.75 -18.79
N GLN A 86 -2.17 9.92 -17.97
CA GLN A 86 -1.38 11.17 -17.94
C GLN A 86 -0.07 11.12 -18.75
N TYR A 87 0.31 9.95 -19.28
CA TYR A 87 1.56 9.80 -20.05
C TYR A 87 1.39 9.83 -21.58
N GLU A 88 0.16 9.80 -22.11
CA GLU A 88 -0.08 9.81 -23.57
C GLU A 88 -0.22 11.21 -24.20
N HIS A 89 -0.16 12.30 -23.43
CA HIS A 89 -0.29 13.66 -24.00
C HIS A 89 1.01 14.48 -24.06
N SER A 90 2.16 13.84 -23.84
CA SER A 90 3.48 14.47 -24.03
C SER A 90 4.41 13.59 -24.87
N GLY A 91 3.88 13.07 -25.97
CA GLY A 91 4.67 12.53 -27.08
C GLY A 91 4.62 13.50 -28.25
N TYR A 92 5.73 14.22 -28.46
CA TYR A 92 6.17 14.97 -29.65
C TYR A 92 5.13 15.55 -30.62
#